data_AF-A0A0J0YEP6-F1
#
_entry.id   AF-A0A0J0YEP6-F1
#
_cell.length_a   1.000
_cell.length_b   1.000
_cell.length_c   1.000
_cell.angle_alpha   90.00
_cell.angle_beta   90.00
_cell.angle_gamma   90.00
#
_symmetry.space_group_name_H-M   'P 1'
#
loop_
_entity.id
_entity.type
_entity.pdbx_description
1 polymer ?
#
loop_
_entity_poly.entity_id
_entity_poly.type
_entity_poly.pdbx_seq_one_letter_code
_entity_poly.pdbx_strand_id
1 'polypeptide(L)'
;MTNILNINSEGLNDSIFNDKLYNIIDFPFPSISFDPKDSSDFNIDTFISNRVVNLISEIECDLIIIPVSLTDNFLEFVGLRLGYHIRLTKTQHQFKPIIFLSDIELNELLKLNALSEILFANGSYLSKTSKKPILDLITTGKLDSLKADNFKNFIEKINFSAPANYLSNHSVANEWGISRWADVLRVNDEQISQVKENVESLLYFKYLINKYPPSTTIVSNYLCSGRGKVVYIDDEWNKGWKTVLEKFFSFSPSISFYVLEENFKDKKSEDIEKVVVDFIVNENPDLIILDLRLNDGDFTHNTLKLFTGYKILETIKSLNPGFQIVVFSATSKIWNLLELQKNGASGFILKEAPELNVEINYAKKSIEFLKKHVEEGLSKSKHRIIWESMKKAKGATNYNNSHYISESNIYIDIAWDLIVSNNLNYAYLTLYQMVERHGEIEWQLSDDTMRISSGIVNIIDVVSTSPSYLAIWKLRHMGGRNSYFKIENNNVSSEIKISALVQISAVCAFRLGKDNAYLTRIGALNQLRNEIAHEGKQLTNYNEIEELLNLLYDIRNTNI
;
A
#
# COMPACT_ATOMS: atom_id res chain seq x y z
N MET A 1 -19.90 3.13 -53.22
CA MET A 1 -20.04 1.68 -52.96
C MET A 1 -19.82 1.51 -51.48
N THR A 2 -20.69 0.78 -50.80
CA THR A 2 -20.54 0.47 -49.37
C THR A 2 -19.79 -0.85 -49.28
N ASN A 3 -18.61 -0.87 -48.66
CA ASN A 3 -17.88 -2.13 -48.44
C ASN A 3 -18.55 -2.89 -47.29
N ILE A 4 -19.01 -4.12 -47.52
CA ILE A 4 -19.73 -4.90 -46.50
C ILE A 4 -18.90 -6.11 -46.10
N LEU A 5 -18.72 -6.32 -44.80
CA LEU A 5 -18.07 -7.49 -44.21
C LEU A 5 -19.13 -8.42 -43.64
N ASN A 6 -19.14 -9.68 -44.07
CA ASN A 6 -20.06 -10.70 -43.55
C ASN A 6 -19.32 -11.70 -42.66
N ILE A 7 -19.87 -11.98 -41.47
CA ILE A 7 -19.32 -12.96 -40.54
C ILE A 7 -20.24 -14.17 -40.48
N ASN A 8 -19.72 -15.37 -40.68
CA ASN A 8 -20.48 -16.63 -40.70
C ASN A 8 -19.82 -17.70 -39.82
N SER A 9 -20.59 -18.71 -39.38
CA SER A 9 -20.08 -19.85 -38.63
C SER A 9 -19.59 -20.96 -39.57
N GLU A 10 -18.45 -21.57 -39.27
CA GLU A 10 -17.98 -22.79 -39.96
C GLU A 10 -18.83 -23.98 -39.47
N GLY A 11 -19.96 -24.25 -40.14
CA GLY A 11 -20.86 -25.35 -39.77
C GLY A 11 -22.34 -25.12 -40.10
N LEU A 12 -22.81 -23.87 -40.12
CA LEU A 12 -24.07 -23.53 -40.79
C LEU A 12 -23.80 -23.57 -42.29
N ASN A 13 -23.99 -24.75 -42.89
CA ASN A 13 -23.89 -25.05 -44.32
C ASN A 13 -23.70 -23.81 -45.20
N ASP A 14 -22.53 -23.72 -45.83
CA ASP A 14 -22.17 -22.75 -46.87
C ASP A 14 -23.30 -22.49 -47.88
N SER A 15 -24.22 -23.44 -48.09
CA SER A 15 -25.39 -23.30 -48.97
C SER A 15 -26.42 -22.23 -48.56
N ILE A 16 -26.49 -21.79 -47.29
CA ILE A 16 -27.46 -20.75 -46.88
C ILE A 16 -26.92 -19.33 -47.13
N PHE A 17 -25.62 -19.10 -46.96
CA PHE A 17 -24.99 -17.78 -47.07
C PHE A 17 -24.24 -17.56 -48.40
N ASN A 18 -23.56 -18.58 -48.95
CA ASN A 18 -22.76 -18.41 -50.17
C ASN A 18 -23.63 -18.28 -51.43
N ASP A 19 -24.72 -19.05 -51.55
CA ASP A 19 -25.57 -18.96 -52.75
C ASP A 19 -26.62 -17.84 -52.69
N LYS A 20 -27.01 -17.42 -51.49
CA LYS A 20 -28.12 -16.47 -51.35
C LYS A 20 -27.69 -15.02 -51.37
N LEU A 21 -26.55 -14.61 -50.79
CA LEU A 21 -26.15 -13.19 -50.76
C LEU A 21 -25.34 -12.75 -52.00
N TYR A 22 -24.47 -13.61 -52.54
CA TYR A 22 -23.65 -13.31 -53.73
C TYR A 22 -24.48 -13.02 -54.98
N ASN A 23 -25.65 -13.65 -55.15
CA ASN A 23 -26.53 -13.46 -56.31
C ASN A 23 -27.35 -12.15 -56.28
N ILE A 24 -27.00 -11.19 -55.43
CA ILE A 24 -27.85 -10.04 -55.10
C ILE A 24 -27.10 -8.71 -55.21
N ILE A 25 -25.82 -8.74 -54.88
CA ILE A 25 -24.94 -7.59 -54.89
C ILE A 25 -23.71 -8.09 -55.65
N ASP A 26 -23.49 -7.59 -56.87
CA ASP A 26 -22.41 -8.02 -57.80
C ASP A 26 -20.99 -7.69 -57.31
N PHE A 27 -20.78 -7.56 -55.99
CA PHE A 27 -19.49 -7.30 -55.38
C PHE A 27 -19.09 -8.46 -54.47
N PRO A 28 -17.87 -8.99 -54.59
CA PRO A 28 -17.38 -10.00 -53.67
C PRO A 28 -17.32 -9.40 -52.26
N PHE A 29 -18.02 -10.03 -51.30
CA PHE A 29 -17.91 -9.67 -49.90
C PHE A 29 -16.71 -10.38 -49.29
N PRO A 30 -15.79 -9.68 -48.60
CA PRO A 30 -14.92 -10.36 -47.68
C PRO A 30 -15.78 -11.07 -46.62
N SER A 31 -15.52 -12.36 -46.41
CA SER A 31 -16.19 -13.19 -45.39
C SER A 31 -15.20 -13.74 -44.39
N ILE A 32 -15.57 -13.74 -43.11
CA ILE A 32 -14.78 -14.35 -42.03
C ILE A 32 -15.58 -15.50 -41.45
N SER A 33 -14.94 -16.67 -41.46
CA SER A 33 -15.45 -17.85 -40.80
C SER A 33 -15.11 -17.85 -39.30
N PHE A 34 -16.09 -18.23 -38.49
CA PHE A 34 -15.99 -18.37 -37.05
C PHE A 34 -15.98 -19.85 -36.67
N ASP A 35 -14.82 -20.40 -36.28
CA ASP A 35 -14.68 -21.72 -35.66
C ASP A 35 -14.01 -21.62 -34.27
N PRO A 36 -14.75 -21.86 -33.17
CA PRO A 36 -14.19 -21.84 -31.82
C PRO A 36 -13.40 -23.11 -31.45
N LYS A 37 -13.32 -24.17 -32.27
CA LYS A 37 -12.79 -25.50 -31.88
C LYS A 37 -11.27 -25.62 -31.71
N ASP A 38 -10.53 -24.53 -31.77
CA ASP A 38 -9.07 -24.53 -31.91
C ASP A 38 -8.23 -24.65 -30.60
N SER A 39 -8.81 -24.79 -29.40
CA SER A 39 -7.99 -25.05 -28.19
C SER A 39 -8.73 -25.71 -27.01
N SER A 40 -7.98 -26.48 -26.21
CA SER A 40 -8.46 -27.16 -25.00
C SER A 40 -8.64 -26.23 -23.77
N ASP A 41 -8.19 -24.97 -23.86
CA ASP A 41 -8.30 -23.91 -22.83
C ASP A 41 -9.18 -22.74 -23.33
N PHE A 42 -10.28 -23.05 -24.01
CA PHE A 42 -11.04 -22.07 -24.77
C PHE A 42 -11.77 -21.02 -23.92
N ASN A 43 -11.15 -19.85 -23.73
CA ASN A 43 -11.88 -18.63 -23.36
C ASN A 43 -12.37 -17.91 -24.63
N ILE A 44 -13.68 -17.96 -24.84
CA ILE A 44 -14.37 -17.35 -25.99
C ILE A 44 -14.07 -15.86 -26.17
N ASP A 45 -13.90 -15.08 -25.09
CA ASP A 45 -13.56 -13.65 -25.19
C ASP A 45 -12.15 -13.47 -25.75
N THR A 46 -11.19 -14.27 -25.26
CA THR A 46 -9.81 -14.24 -25.71
C THR A 46 -9.71 -14.64 -27.18
N PHE A 47 -10.44 -15.69 -27.59
CA PHE A 47 -10.54 -16.07 -29.00
C PHE A 47 -11.11 -14.94 -29.86
N ILE A 48 -12.27 -14.39 -29.47
CA ILE A 48 -12.91 -13.29 -30.22
C ILE A 48 -11.96 -12.10 -30.33
N SER A 49 -11.34 -11.68 -29.23
CA SER A 49 -10.46 -10.51 -29.22
C SER A 49 -9.19 -10.72 -30.03
N ASN A 50 -8.48 -11.82 -29.80
CA ASN A 50 -7.13 -12.00 -30.34
C ASN A 50 -7.13 -12.53 -31.78
N ARG A 51 -8.18 -13.25 -32.19
CA ARG A 51 -8.32 -13.76 -33.56
C ARG A 51 -9.29 -12.91 -34.36
N VAL A 52 -10.56 -12.91 -33.96
CA VAL A 52 -11.65 -12.42 -34.82
C VAL A 52 -11.63 -10.90 -34.97
N VAL A 53 -11.53 -10.15 -33.88
CA VAL A 53 -11.49 -8.67 -33.93
C VAL A 53 -10.24 -8.17 -34.65
N ASN A 54 -9.10 -8.83 -34.43
CA ASN A 54 -7.85 -8.49 -35.13
C ASN A 54 -7.99 -8.69 -36.65
N LEU A 55 -8.52 -9.84 -37.09
CA LEU A 55 -8.81 -10.09 -38.51
C LEU A 55 -9.79 -9.07 -39.10
N ILE A 56 -10.88 -8.76 -38.38
CA ILE A 56 -11.84 -7.73 -38.80
C ILE A 56 -11.14 -6.38 -38.99
N SER A 57 -10.23 -6.02 -38.08
CA SER A 57 -9.54 -4.72 -38.09
C SER A 57 -8.64 -4.49 -39.30
N GLU A 58 -8.21 -5.56 -39.98
CA GLU A 58 -7.38 -5.50 -41.19
C GLU A 58 -8.21 -5.33 -42.47
N ILE A 59 -9.54 -5.52 -42.41
CA ILE A 59 -10.43 -5.48 -43.58
C ILE A 59 -11.15 -4.14 -43.64
N GLU A 60 -10.95 -3.37 -44.70
CA GLU A 60 -11.67 -2.12 -44.89
C GLU A 60 -13.16 -2.38 -45.22
N CYS A 61 -14.04 -2.02 -44.29
CA CYS A 61 -15.49 -2.13 -44.47
C CYS A 61 -16.26 -0.94 -43.86
N ASP A 62 -17.40 -0.65 -44.47
CA ASP A 62 -18.36 0.37 -44.05
C ASP A 62 -19.52 -0.19 -43.24
N LEU A 63 -19.81 -1.49 -43.38
CA LEU A 63 -20.91 -2.18 -42.74
C LEU A 63 -20.48 -3.60 -42.36
N ILE A 64 -20.88 -4.04 -41.16
CA ILE A 64 -20.62 -5.40 -40.69
C ILE A 64 -21.96 -6.13 -40.52
N ILE A 65 -22.05 -7.38 -40.99
CA ILE A 65 -23.22 -8.24 -40.83
C ILE A 65 -22.83 -9.46 -39.98
N ILE A 66 -23.56 -9.71 -38.90
CA ILE A 66 -23.27 -10.76 -37.91
C ILE A 66 -24.55 -11.52 -37.54
N PRO A 67 -24.66 -12.83 -37.76
CA PRO A 67 -25.72 -13.64 -37.16
C PRO A 67 -25.70 -13.57 -35.64
N VAL A 68 -26.87 -13.54 -34.97
CA VAL A 68 -26.89 -13.47 -33.49
C VAL A 68 -26.25 -14.70 -32.83
N SER A 69 -26.30 -15.86 -33.48
CA SER A 69 -25.53 -17.06 -33.11
C SER A 69 -24.49 -17.39 -34.19
N LEU A 70 -23.25 -17.59 -33.75
CA LEU A 70 -22.13 -18.05 -34.59
C LEU A 70 -21.70 -19.48 -34.27
N THR A 71 -22.44 -20.16 -33.39
CA THR A 71 -22.18 -21.56 -33.00
C THR A 71 -23.42 -22.41 -33.23
N ASP A 72 -23.22 -23.73 -33.26
CA ASP A 72 -24.31 -24.72 -33.35
C ASP A 72 -25.29 -24.59 -32.16
N ASN A 73 -24.81 -24.09 -31.03
CA ASN A 73 -25.63 -23.79 -29.87
C ASN A 73 -26.20 -22.37 -29.94
N PHE A 74 -27.38 -22.27 -30.55
CA PHE A 74 -28.08 -21.00 -30.77
C PHE A 74 -28.25 -20.14 -29.49
N LEU A 75 -28.33 -20.76 -28.31
CA LEU A 75 -28.53 -20.06 -27.02
C LEU A 75 -27.27 -19.37 -26.48
N GLU A 76 -26.11 -19.53 -27.12
CA GLU A 76 -24.87 -18.86 -26.70
C GLU A 76 -24.78 -17.41 -27.18
N PHE A 77 -25.56 -17.04 -28.19
CA PHE A 77 -25.63 -15.68 -28.76
C PHE A 77 -24.24 -15.04 -29.02
N VAL A 78 -23.29 -15.85 -29.48
CA VAL A 78 -21.88 -15.46 -29.67
C VAL A 78 -21.72 -14.27 -30.63
N GLY A 79 -22.62 -14.11 -31.59
CA GLY A 79 -22.61 -12.95 -32.49
C GLY A 79 -22.91 -11.63 -31.78
N LEU A 80 -23.82 -11.62 -30.82
CA LEU A 80 -24.06 -10.43 -29.97
C LEU A 80 -22.81 -10.10 -29.14
N ARG A 81 -22.15 -11.12 -28.60
CA ARG A 81 -20.88 -10.99 -27.87
C ARG A 81 -19.78 -10.37 -28.74
N LEU A 82 -19.58 -10.90 -29.95
CA LEU A 82 -18.65 -10.36 -30.95
C LEU A 82 -18.96 -8.89 -31.28
N GLY A 83 -20.24 -8.56 -31.44
CA GLY A 83 -20.70 -7.18 -31.62
C GLY A 83 -20.17 -6.24 -30.54
N TYR A 84 -20.24 -6.64 -29.27
CA TYR A 84 -19.66 -5.83 -28.20
C TYR A 84 -18.14 -5.76 -28.26
N HIS A 85 -17.44 -6.85 -28.59
CA HIS A 85 -15.98 -6.78 -28.76
C HIS A 85 -15.60 -5.77 -29.85
N ILE A 86 -16.32 -5.70 -30.96
CA ILE A 86 -16.10 -4.70 -32.01
C ILE A 86 -16.35 -3.28 -31.45
N ARG A 87 -17.47 -3.05 -30.76
CA ARG A 87 -17.83 -1.74 -30.18
C ARG A 87 -16.89 -1.27 -29.07
N LEU A 88 -16.32 -2.19 -28.30
CA LEU A 88 -15.51 -1.88 -27.11
C LEU A 88 -14.00 -1.91 -27.40
N THR A 89 -13.58 -2.34 -28.59
CA THR A 89 -12.17 -2.29 -29.02
C THR A 89 -11.95 -1.06 -29.89
N LYS A 90 -10.92 -0.28 -29.59
CA LYS A 90 -10.54 0.89 -30.42
C LYS A 90 -9.93 0.44 -31.74
N THR A 91 -10.79 0.20 -32.73
CA THR A 91 -10.42 -0.10 -34.12
C THR A 91 -11.13 0.87 -35.06
N GLN A 92 -10.78 0.85 -36.35
CA GLN A 92 -11.49 1.64 -37.37
C GLN A 92 -12.99 1.25 -37.52
N HIS A 93 -13.38 0.10 -36.98
CA HIS A 93 -14.76 -0.41 -37.06
C HIS A 93 -15.60 -0.15 -35.81
N GLN A 94 -15.01 0.40 -34.74
CA GLN A 94 -15.68 0.62 -33.46
C GLN A 94 -17.06 1.30 -33.61
N PHE A 95 -17.14 2.25 -34.53
CA PHE A 95 -18.33 3.07 -34.76
C PHE A 95 -19.09 2.74 -36.04
N LYS A 96 -18.64 1.76 -36.83
CA LYS A 96 -19.31 1.38 -38.07
C LYS A 96 -20.68 0.72 -37.78
N PRO A 97 -21.66 0.84 -38.67
CA PRO A 97 -22.95 0.16 -38.50
C PRO A 97 -22.78 -1.38 -38.48
N ILE A 98 -23.56 -2.05 -37.63
CA ILE A 98 -23.60 -3.50 -37.50
C ILE A 98 -25.05 -3.98 -37.67
N ILE A 99 -25.30 -4.92 -38.59
CA ILE A 99 -26.58 -5.59 -38.74
C ILE A 99 -26.49 -6.98 -38.12
N PHE A 100 -27.32 -7.23 -37.13
CA PHE A 100 -27.51 -8.53 -36.52
C PHE A 100 -28.60 -9.32 -37.24
N LEU A 101 -28.32 -10.57 -37.60
CA LEU A 101 -29.29 -11.45 -38.26
C LEU A 101 -29.93 -12.42 -37.27
N SER A 102 -31.26 -12.38 -37.16
CA SER A 102 -32.03 -13.27 -36.29
C SER A 102 -33.45 -13.43 -36.82
N ASP A 103 -33.98 -14.65 -36.76
CA ASP A 103 -35.41 -14.90 -37.00
C ASP A 103 -36.25 -14.76 -35.72
N ILE A 104 -35.59 -14.67 -34.55
CA ILE A 104 -36.20 -14.30 -33.27
C ILE A 104 -36.37 -12.78 -33.20
N GLU A 105 -37.53 -12.34 -32.73
CA GLU A 105 -37.85 -10.91 -32.57
C GLU A 105 -37.08 -10.27 -31.40
N LEU A 106 -36.86 -8.96 -31.49
CA LEU A 106 -36.10 -8.18 -30.50
C LEU A 106 -36.59 -8.40 -29.06
N ASN A 107 -37.92 -8.38 -28.83
CA ASN A 107 -38.50 -8.54 -27.50
C ASN A 107 -38.22 -9.92 -26.89
N GLU A 108 -38.05 -10.95 -27.71
CA GLU A 108 -37.71 -12.30 -27.25
C GLU A 108 -36.21 -12.41 -26.97
N LEU A 109 -35.36 -11.88 -27.86
CA LEU A 109 -33.92 -11.81 -27.65
C LEU A 109 -33.54 -11.13 -26.32
N LEU A 110 -34.19 -10.02 -25.99
CA LEU A 110 -33.99 -9.29 -24.73
C LEU A 110 -34.37 -10.10 -23.48
N LYS A 111 -35.34 -11.01 -23.59
CA LYS A 111 -35.71 -11.92 -22.49
C LYS A 111 -34.75 -13.09 -22.36
N LEU A 112 -34.16 -13.52 -23.48
CA LEU A 112 -33.27 -14.68 -23.52
C LEU A 112 -31.84 -14.35 -23.09
N ASN A 113 -31.33 -13.17 -23.44
CA ASN A 113 -29.94 -12.81 -23.14
C ASN A 113 -29.76 -11.29 -22.99
N ALA A 114 -29.07 -10.87 -21.92
CA ALA A 114 -28.74 -9.46 -21.65
C ALA A 114 -27.85 -8.84 -22.73
N LEU A 115 -27.05 -9.63 -23.47
CA LEU A 115 -26.24 -9.14 -24.58
C LEU A 115 -27.08 -8.54 -25.72
N SER A 116 -28.38 -8.82 -25.76
CA SER A 116 -29.31 -8.22 -26.73
C SER A 116 -29.46 -6.71 -26.55
N GLU A 117 -29.03 -6.13 -25.43
CA GLU A 117 -29.02 -4.68 -25.19
C GLU A 117 -28.19 -3.90 -26.23
N ILE A 118 -27.21 -4.54 -26.89
CA ILE A 118 -26.44 -3.92 -27.99
C ILE A 118 -27.33 -3.44 -29.15
N LEU A 119 -28.51 -4.04 -29.33
CA LEU A 119 -29.47 -3.69 -30.37
C LEU A 119 -30.15 -2.33 -30.13
N PHE A 120 -30.06 -1.79 -28.92
CA PHE A 120 -30.48 -0.42 -28.62
C PHE A 120 -29.40 0.62 -28.87
N ALA A 121 -28.16 0.20 -29.14
CA ALA A 121 -27.09 1.12 -29.48
C ALA A 121 -27.34 1.72 -30.87
N ASN A 122 -27.14 3.03 -31.03
CA ASN A 122 -27.19 3.64 -32.35
C ASN A 122 -26.16 2.97 -33.27
N GLY A 123 -26.53 2.73 -34.54
CA GLY A 123 -25.69 1.99 -35.48
C GLY A 123 -25.73 0.47 -35.30
N SER A 124 -26.52 -0.08 -34.37
CA SER A 124 -26.86 -1.51 -34.32
C SER A 124 -28.27 -1.72 -34.88
N TYR A 125 -28.42 -2.70 -35.76
CA TYR A 125 -29.69 -2.99 -36.44
C TYR A 125 -30.02 -4.47 -36.34
N LEU A 126 -31.30 -4.82 -36.27
CA LEU A 126 -31.76 -6.21 -36.31
C LEU A 126 -32.49 -6.46 -37.63
N SER A 127 -32.14 -7.55 -38.32
CA SER A 127 -32.81 -7.98 -39.54
C SER A 127 -33.13 -9.48 -39.49
N LYS A 128 -34.16 -9.90 -40.21
CA LYS A 128 -34.41 -11.32 -40.46
C LYS A 128 -33.32 -11.89 -41.36
N THR A 129 -33.09 -13.20 -41.28
CA THR A 129 -32.05 -13.89 -42.08
C THR A 129 -32.35 -13.88 -43.58
N SER A 130 -33.59 -13.58 -43.97
CA SER A 130 -34.02 -13.51 -45.37
C SER A 130 -33.49 -12.27 -46.13
N LYS A 131 -33.24 -12.46 -47.43
CA LYS A 131 -32.69 -11.46 -48.37
C LYS A 131 -33.36 -10.08 -48.33
N LYS A 132 -34.69 -10.05 -48.43
CA LYS A 132 -35.43 -8.81 -48.68
C LYS A 132 -35.30 -7.80 -47.52
N PRO A 133 -35.53 -8.20 -46.26
CA PRO A 133 -35.28 -7.34 -45.10
C PRO A 133 -33.87 -6.74 -45.01
N ILE A 134 -32.83 -7.53 -45.33
CA ILE A 134 -31.44 -7.06 -45.33
C ILE A 134 -31.22 -5.99 -46.39
N LEU A 135 -31.69 -6.23 -47.63
CA LEU A 135 -31.62 -5.26 -48.71
C LEU A 135 -32.41 -4.00 -48.42
N ASP A 136 -33.62 -4.13 -47.90
CA ASP A 136 -34.47 -3.00 -47.55
C ASP A 136 -33.73 -2.12 -46.53
N LEU A 137 -33.09 -2.70 -45.52
CA LEU A 137 -32.24 -1.97 -44.56
C LEU A 137 -31.04 -1.27 -45.22
N ILE A 138 -30.33 -1.93 -46.14
CA ILE A 138 -29.14 -1.36 -46.80
C ILE A 138 -29.52 -0.23 -47.78
N THR A 139 -30.62 -0.40 -48.51
CA THR A 139 -31.02 0.50 -49.60
C THR A 139 -31.91 1.65 -49.14
N THR A 140 -32.77 1.42 -48.14
CA THR A 140 -33.69 2.44 -47.62
C THR A 140 -33.22 3.03 -46.28
N GLY A 141 -32.37 2.31 -45.55
CA GLY A 141 -31.87 2.74 -44.25
C GLY A 141 -30.75 3.77 -44.39
N LYS A 142 -30.88 4.89 -43.68
CA LYS A 142 -29.71 5.64 -43.24
C LYS A 142 -29.03 4.81 -42.16
N LEU A 143 -28.16 3.89 -42.58
CA LEU A 143 -27.29 3.13 -41.69
C LEU A 143 -26.23 4.10 -41.14
N ASP A 144 -26.64 4.86 -40.12
CA ASP A 144 -25.80 5.86 -39.50
C ASP A 144 -24.75 5.17 -38.64
N SER A 145 -23.51 5.65 -38.74
CA SER A 145 -22.45 5.26 -37.81
C SER A 145 -22.78 5.71 -36.39
N LEU A 146 -22.30 4.96 -35.41
CA LEU A 146 -22.43 5.33 -34.00
C LEU A 146 -21.60 6.60 -33.73
N LYS A 147 -22.26 7.70 -33.40
CA LYS A 147 -21.57 8.93 -32.99
C LYS A 147 -20.94 8.75 -31.61
N ALA A 148 -19.79 9.38 -31.36
CA ALA A 148 -19.05 9.26 -30.09
C ALA A 148 -19.90 9.61 -28.85
N ASP A 149 -20.73 10.66 -28.91
CA ASP A 149 -21.62 11.04 -27.79
C ASP A 149 -22.67 9.96 -27.48
N ASN A 150 -23.16 9.28 -28.52
CA ASN A 150 -24.10 8.17 -28.37
C ASN A 150 -23.43 6.92 -27.80
N PHE A 151 -22.13 6.73 -28.09
CA PHE A 151 -21.35 5.63 -27.52
C PHE A 151 -21.19 5.78 -26.01
N LYS A 152 -20.88 6.98 -25.51
CA LYS A 152 -20.81 7.22 -24.06
C LYS A 152 -22.13 6.89 -23.35
N ASN A 153 -23.25 7.38 -23.90
CA ASN A 153 -24.59 7.09 -23.38
C ASN A 153 -24.93 5.59 -23.42
N PHE A 154 -24.41 4.86 -24.42
CA PHE A 154 -24.56 3.41 -24.52
C PHE A 154 -23.77 2.68 -23.43
N ILE A 155 -22.50 3.04 -23.23
CA ILE A 155 -21.64 2.47 -22.18
C ILE A 155 -22.23 2.65 -20.77
N GLU A 156 -22.87 3.80 -20.50
CA GLU A 156 -23.50 4.05 -19.20
C GLU A 156 -24.75 3.20 -18.95
N LYS A 157 -25.40 2.68 -19.99
CA LYS A 157 -26.65 1.91 -19.89
C LYS A 157 -26.45 0.40 -19.81
N ILE A 158 -25.35 -0.10 -20.38
CA ILE A 158 -25.04 -1.54 -20.38
C ILE A 158 -24.29 -1.93 -19.10
N ASN A 159 -24.49 -3.17 -18.66
CA ASN A 159 -23.79 -3.74 -17.51
C ASN A 159 -23.28 -5.15 -17.81
N PHE A 160 -22.00 -5.40 -17.53
CA PHE A 160 -21.40 -6.72 -17.66
C PHE A 160 -21.05 -7.27 -16.28
N SER A 161 -21.31 -8.55 -16.08
CA SER A 161 -20.83 -9.27 -14.90
C SER A 161 -19.37 -9.67 -15.10
N ALA A 162 -18.59 -9.73 -14.02
CA ALA A 162 -17.25 -10.28 -14.08
C ALA A 162 -17.28 -11.76 -14.53
N PRO A 163 -16.25 -12.26 -15.24
CA PRO A 163 -16.23 -13.64 -15.70
C PRO A 163 -16.22 -14.65 -14.54
N ALA A 164 -16.93 -15.77 -14.68
CA ALA A 164 -17.15 -16.74 -13.59
C ALA A 164 -15.89 -17.47 -13.10
N ASN A 165 -14.82 -17.51 -13.92
CA ASN A 165 -13.52 -18.07 -13.56
C ASN A 165 -12.72 -17.15 -12.62
N TYR A 166 -13.07 -15.86 -12.51
CA TYR A 166 -12.59 -15.03 -11.42
C TYR A 166 -13.42 -15.38 -10.17
N LEU A 167 -12.86 -16.29 -9.35
CA LEU A 167 -13.48 -16.79 -8.12
C LEU A 167 -13.93 -15.66 -7.15
N SER A 168 -13.39 -14.45 -7.31
CA SER A 168 -13.85 -13.25 -6.61
C SER A 168 -13.56 -11.96 -7.40
N ASN A 169 -14.29 -10.88 -7.09
CA ASN A 169 -14.01 -9.51 -7.57
C ASN A 169 -12.56 -9.04 -7.26
N HIS A 170 -11.82 -9.75 -6.41
CA HIS A 170 -10.46 -9.38 -6.02
C HIS A 170 -9.39 -9.72 -7.06
N SER A 171 -9.49 -10.88 -7.72
CA SER A 171 -8.54 -11.25 -8.79
C SER A 171 -8.66 -10.30 -9.99
N VAL A 172 -9.88 -9.83 -10.27
CA VAL A 172 -10.16 -8.76 -11.26
C VAL A 172 -9.48 -7.45 -10.85
N ALA A 173 -9.64 -7.04 -9.59
CA ALA A 173 -9.03 -5.82 -9.07
C ALA A 173 -7.50 -5.87 -9.07
N ASN A 174 -6.90 -7.04 -8.85
CA ASN A 174 -5.45 -7.22 -8.92
C ASN A 174 -4.91 -6.97 -10.33
N GLU A 175 -5.41 -7.68 -11.35
CA GLU A 175 -4.97 -7.50 -12.74
C GLU A 175 -5.27 -6.10 -13.28
N TRP A 176 -6.46 -5.58 -12.95
CA TRP A 176 -6.83 -4.20 -13.26
C TRP A 176 -5.86 -3.20 -12.65
N GLY A 177 -5.61 -3.27 -11.34
CA GLY A 177 -4.72 -2.35 -10.65
C GLY A 177 -3.30 -2.38 -11.20
N ILE A 178 -2.77 -3.57 -11.51
CA ILE A 178 -1.45 -3.75 -12.12
C ILE A 178 -1.40 -3.05 -13.48
N SER A 179 -2.36 -3.32 -14.36
CA SER A 179 -2.42 -2.71 -15.70
C SER A 179 -2.43 -1.17 -15.62
N ARG A 180 -3.21 -0.61 -14.70
CA ARG A 180 -3.38 0.84 -14.52
C ARG A 180 -2.13 1.51 -13.95
N TRP A 181 -1.48 0.88 -12.97
CA TRP A 181 -0.23 1.39 -12.42
C TRP A 181 0.91 1.28 -13.44
N ALA A 182 0.96 0.19 -14.21
CA ALA A 182 1.93 0.00 -15.28
C ALA A 182 1.83 1.12 -16.34
N ASP A 183 0.62 1.53 -16.72
CA ASP A 183 0.40 2.66 -17.63
C ASP A 183 0.95 3.98 -17.07
N VAL A 184 0.62 4.31 -15.81
CA VAL A 184 1.09 5.54 -15.17
C VAL A 184 2.62 5.55 -15.03
N LEU A 185 3.24 4.40 -14.72
CA LEU A 185 4.67 4.28 -14.47
C LEU A 185 5.50 4.00 -15.74
N ARG A 186 4.86 3.76 -16.90
CA ARG A 186 5.50 3.29 -18.15
C ARG A 186 6.34 2.03 -17.93
N VAL A 187 5.75 1.03 -17.30
CA VAL A 187 6.41 -0.27 -17.14
C VAL A 187 6.33 -1.02 -18.46
N ASN A 188 7.49 -1.32 -19.05
CA ASN A 188 7.64 -2.15 -20.23
C ASN A 188 8.32 -3.45 -19.79
N ASP A 189 7.55 -4.50 -19.60
CA ASP A 189 8.00 -5.79 -19.09
C ASP A 189 7.09 -6.90 -19.65
N GLU A 190 7.64 -8.09 -19.92
CA GLU A 190 6.92 -9.20 -20.54
C GLU A 190 5.74 -9.68 -19.70
N GLN A 191 5.90 -9.75 -18.38
CA GLN A 191 4.83 -10.15 -17.47
C GLN A 191 3.71 -9.11 -17.46
N ILE A 192 4.06 -7.83 -17.51
CA ILE A 192 3.07 -6.74 -17.61
C ILE A 192 2.36 -6.77 -18.96
N SER A 193 3.05 -7.11 -20.05
CA SER A 193 2.44 -7.32 -21.36
C SER A 193 1.41 -8.45 -21.33
N GLN A 194 1.71 -9.58 -20.67
CA GLN A 194 0.75 -10.68 -20.50
C GLN A 194 -0.48 -10.26 -19.69
N VAL A 195 -0.28 -9.52 -18.58
CA VAL A 195 -1.41 -8.99 -17.78
C VAL A 195 -2.27 -8.04 -18.63
N LYS A 196 -1.64 -7.17 -19.42
CA LYS A 196 -2.35 -6.26 -20.32
C LYS A 196 -3.10 -7.01 -21.40
N GLU A 197 -2.52 -8.05 -22.01
CA GLU A 197 -3.22 -8.87 -23.00
C GLU A 197 -4.44 -9.58 -22.40
N ASN A 198 -4.34 -10.09 -21.18
CA ASN A 198 -5.48 -10.67 -20.48
C ASN A 198 -6.58 -9.62 -20.22
N VAL A 199 -6.21 -8.45 -19.69
CA VAL A 199 -7.14 -7.34 -19.45
C VAL A 199 -7.74 -6.81 -20.75
N GLU A 200 -6.97 -6.72 -21.83
CA GLU A 200 -7.44 -6.21 -23.12
C GLU A 200 -8.23 -7.24 -23.91
N SER A 201 -8.12 -8.54 -23.62
CA SER A 201 -8.82 -9.58 -24.38
C SER A 201 -10.20 -9.92 -23.83
N LEU A 202 -10.46 -9.73 -22.53
CA LEU A 202 -11.75 -10.05 -21.91
C LEU A 202 -12.79 -8.95 -22.13
N LEU A 203 -14.03 -9.34 -22.45
CA LEU A 203 -15.11 -8.41 -22.76
C LEU A 203 -15.42 -7.47 -21.59
N TYR A 204 -15.44 -8.04 -20.39
CA TYR A 204 -15.70 -7.30 -19.15
C TYR A 204 -14.69 -6.16 -18.95
N PHE A 205 -13.41 -6.42 -19.15
CA PHE A 205 -12.38 -5.38 -19.00
C PHE A 205 -12.41 -4.37 -20.15
N LYS A 206 -12.70 -4.77 -21.39
CA LYS A 206 -12.95 -3.83 -22.49
C LYS A 206 -14.08 -2.85 -22.15
N TYR A 207 -15.18 -3.35 -21.58
CA TYR A 207 -16.26 -2.51 -21.07
C TYR A 207 -15.75 -1.51 -20.01
N LEU A 208 -15.02 -2.00 -19.01
CA LEU A 208 -14.48 -1.17 -17.95
C LEU A 208 -13.50 -0.11 -18.45
N ILE A 209 -12.63 -0.40 -19.43
CA ILE A 209 -11.70 0.58 -20.02
C ILE A 209 -12.46 1.71 -20.72
N ASN A 210 -13.57 1.40 -21.40
CA ASN A 210 -14.39 2.42 -22.05
C ASN A 210 -15.22 3.23 -21.05
N LYS A 211 -15.71 2.59 -19.97
CA LYS A 211 -16.44 3.25 -18.89
C LYS A 211 -15.54 4.11 -18.02
N TYR A 212 -14.32 3.64 -17.77
CA TYR A 212 -13.30 4.22 -16.89
C TYR A 212 -11.96 4.35 -17.63
N PRO A 213 -11.82 5.35 -18.51
CA PRO A 213 -10.63 5.53 -19.34
C PRO A 213 -9.33 5.59 -18.52
N PRO A 214 -8.20 5.12 -19.07
CA PRO A 214 -6.88 5.22 -18.45
C PRO A 214 -6.48 6.66 -18.18
N SER A 215 -5.62 6.82 -17.16
CA SER A 215 -5.10 8.14 -16.81
C SER A 215 -4.40 8.76 -18.00
N THR A 216 -4.70 10.02 -18.25
CA THR A 216 -4.01 10.82 -19.27
C THR A 216 -2.66 11.33 -18.77
N THR A 217 -2.39 11.21 -17.46
CA THR A 217 -1.17 11.71 -16.84
C THR A 217 -0.21 10.57 -16.59
N ILE A 218 0.96 10.65 -17.22
CA ILE A 218 2.00 9.65 -17.10
C ILE A 218 3.15 10.22 -16.27
N VAL A 219 3.57 9.49 -15.24
CA VAL A 219 4.68 9.86 -14.36
C VAL A 219 5.55 8.62 -14.14
N SER A 220 6.63 8.50 -14.90
CA SER A 220 7.49 7.31 -14.85
C SER A 220 8.56 7.36 -13.77
N ASN A 221 8.81 8.52 -13.17
CA ASN A 221 10.01 8.78 -12.35
C ASN A 221 9.63 9.26 -10.93
N TYR A 222 8.96 8.42 -10.16
CA TYR A 222 8.62 8.74 -8.77
C TYR A 222 9.86 8.71 -7.89
N LEU A 223 10.17 9.86 -7.28
CA LEU A 223 11.22 9.96 -6.26
C LEU A 223 10.57 10.03 -4.88
N CYS A 224 10.74 8.99 -4.08
CA CYS A 224 10.44 8.98 -2.66
C CYS A 224 11.61 9.55 -1.87
N SER A 225 11.31 10.46 -0.94
CA SER A 225 12.24 10.94 0.07
C SER A 225 12.44 9.90 1.18
N GLY A 226 13.54 10.03 1.92
CA GLY A 226 13.93 9.08 2.96
C GLY A 226 14.96 8.05 2.50
N ARG A 227 15.30 7.14 3.40
CA ARG A 227 16.26 6.05 3.18
C ARG A 227 15.88 4.85 4.02
N GLY A 228 16.18 3.65 3.54
CA GLY A 228 15.97 2.43 4.32
C GLY A 228 15.63 1.21 3.47
N LYS A 229 15.42 0.09 4.18
CA LYS A 229 14.99 -1.19 3.62
C LYS A 229 13.46 -1.27 3.61
N VAL A 230 12.87 -1.42 2.43
CA VAL A 230 11.44 -1.68 2.24
C VAL A 230 11.26 -3.14 1.85
N VAL A 231 10.37 -3.84 2.54
CA VAL A 231 9.99 -5.23 2.25
C VAL A 231 8.55 -5.28 1.76
N TYR A 232 8.30 -6.04 0.69
CA TYR A 232 6.97 -6.33 0.18
C TYR A 232 6.60 -7.81 0.37
N ILE A 233 5.38 -8.06 0.85
CA ILE A 233 4.84 -9.38 1.15
C ILE A 233 3.45 -9.49 0.52
N ASP A 234 3.30 -10.42 -0.42
CA ASP A 234 2.07 -10.70 -1.18
C ASP A 234 2.20 -12.11 -1.75
N ASP A 235 1.14 -12.93 -1.76
CA ASP A 235 1.19 -14.28 -2.32
C ASP A 235 1.18 -14.30 -3.86
N GLU A 236 0.70 -13.20 -4.46
CA GLU A 236 0.67 -12.95 -5.90
C GLU A 236 1.73 -11.91 -6.32
N TRP A 237 2.82 -11.80 -5.55
CA TRP A 237 3.92 -10.86 -5.82
C TRP A 237 4.45 -10.97 -7.26
N ASN A 238 4.49 -12.20 -7.79
CA ASN A 238 5.00 -12.54 -9.11
C ASN A 238 3.96 -12.43 -10.22
N LYS A 239 2.82 -11.76 -10.01
CA LYS A 239 1.81 -11.51 -11.06
C LYS A 239 1.89 -10.11 -11.68
N GLY A 240 2.96 -9.37 -11.40
CA GLY A 240 3.22 -8.03 -11.92
C GLY A 240 3.36 -6.95 -10.84
N TRP A 241 2.87 -7.19 -9.62
CA TRP A 241 3.03 -6.22 -8.52
C TRP A 241 4.50 -6.00 -8.15
N LYS A 242 5.33 -7.04 -8.12
CA LYS A 242 6.79 -6.91 -7.96
C LYS A 242 7.35 -5.95 -9.01
N THR A 243 7.10 -6.20 -10.29
CA THR A 243 7.61 -5.38 -11.41
C THR A 243 7.16 -3.92 -11.30
N VAL A 244 5.89 -3.69 -10.96
CA VAL A 244 5.32 -2.35 -10.77
C VAL A 244 5.99 -1.62 -9.61
N LEU A 245 6.18 -2.28 -8.46
CA LEU A 245 6.81 -1.70 -7.28
C LEU A 245 8.31 -1.48 -7.47
N GLU A 246 9.01 -2.40 -8.14
CA GLU A 246 10.41 -2.21 -8.53
C GLU A 246 10.57 -0.98 -9.42
N LYS A 247 9.68 -0.80 -10.40
CA LYS A 247 9.67 0.42 -11.23
C LYS A 247 9.44 1.66 -10.37
N PHE A 248 8.48 1.63 -9.46
CA PHE A 248 8.19 2.73 -8.55
C PHE A 248 9.40 3.14 -7.70
N PHE A 249 10.15 2.18 -7.16
CA PHE A 249 11.34 2.44 -6.34
C PHE A 249 12.62 2.70 -7.15
N SER A 250 12.66 2.40 -8.45
CA SER A 250 13.88 2.48 -9.29
C SER A 250 14.55 3.85 -9.35
N PHE A 251 13.81 4.93 -9.07
CA PHE A 251 14.33 6.30 -9.04
C PHE A 251 14.72 6.78 -7.65
N SER A 252 14.58 5.94 -6.61
CA SER A 252 14.91 6.23 -5.21
C SER A 252 16.12 5.41 -4.73
N PRO A 253 17.36 5.77 -5.10
CA PRO A 253 18.55 4.95 -4.82
C PRO A 253 18.87 4.77 -3.33
N SER A 254 18.33 5.63 -2.46
CA SER A 254 18.49 5.54 -1.00
C SER A 254 17.56 4.50 -0.36
N ILE A 255 16.65 3.90 -1.13
CA ILE A 255 15.68 2.92 -0.67
C ILE A 255 16.04 1.58 -1.32
N SER A 256 16.28 0.56 -0.49
CA SER A 256 16.47 -0.81 -0.95
C SER A 256 15.15 -1.55 -0.87
N PHE A 257 14.62 -2.01 -2.00
CA PHE A 257 13.37 -2.74 -2.09
C PHE A 257 13.61 -4.25 -2.18
N TYR A 258 12.92 -5.03 -1.36
CA TYR A 258 12.98 -6.49 -1.31
C TYR A 258 11.58 -7.07 -1.33
N VAL A 259 11.45 -8.28 -1.86
CA VAL A 259 10.19 -9.03 -1.91
C VAL A 259 10.40 -10.36 -1.20
N LEU A 260 9.43 -10.77 -0.38
CA LEU A 260 9.37 -12.14 0.12
C LEU A 260 8.80 -13.03 -1.00
N GLU A 261 9.69 -13.72 -1.70
CA GLU A 261 9.35 -14.55 -2.87
C GLU A 261 8.83 -15.93 -2.46
N GLU A 262 7.73 -15.96 -1.72
CA GLU A 262 7.14 -17.20 -1.20
C GLU A 262 5.70 -17.36 -1.71
N ASN A 263 5.32 -18.59 -2.10
CA ASN A 263 3.94 -18.91 -2.45
C ASN A 263 3.22 -19.50 -1.23
N PHE A 264 2.10 -18.90 -0.86
CA PHE A 264 1.35 -19.22 0.36
C PHE A 264 0.04 -19.97 0.12
N LYS A 265 -0.35 -20.22 -1.15
CA LYS A 265 -1.70 -20.75 -1.50
C LYS A 265 -2.10 -22.01 -0.75
N ASP A 266 -1.17 -22.96 -0.60
CA ASP A 266 -1.43 -24.25 0.04
C ASP A 266 -1.04 -24.29 1.53
N LYS A 267 -0.64 -23.15 2.11
CA LYS A 267 -0.18 -23.08 3.50
C LYS A 267 -1.29 -22.66 4.45
N LYS A 268 -1.25 -23.19 5.67
CA LYS A 268 -2.14 -22.75 6.74
C LYS A 268 -1.73 -21.34 7.20
N SER A 269 -2.71 -20.59 7.70
CA SER A 269 -2.54 -19.21 8.18
C SER A 269 -1.40 -19.10 9.20
N GLU A 270 -1.29 -20.04 10.13
CA GLU A 270 -0.26 -20.07 11.17
C GLU A 270 1.15 -20.31 10.60
N ASP A 271 1.28 -21.13 9.56
CA ASP A 271 2.56 -21.40 8.90
C ASP A 271 3.03 -20.18 8.11
N ILE A 272 2.09 -19.49 7.44
CA ILE A 272 2.36 -18.24 6.71
C ILE A 272 2.84 -17.16 7.69
N GLU A 273 2.13 -16.99 8.80
CA GLU A 273 2.48 -16.01 9.83
C GLU A 273 3.91 -16.25 10.35
N LYS A 274 4.25 -17.50 10.65
CA LYS A 274 5.60 -17.85 11.11
C LYS A 274 6.68 -17.51 10.08
N VAL A 275 6.49 -17.92 8.82
CA VAL A 275 7.45 -17.65 7.73
C VAL A 275 7.67 -16.15 7.56
N VAL A 276 6.59 -15.38 7.56
CA VAL A 276 6.64 -13.91 7.42
C VAL A 276 7.34 -13.27 8.61
N VAL A 277 6.98 -13.64 9.84
CA VAL A 277 7.58 -13.06 11.04
C VAL A 277 9.07 -13.39 11.14
N ASP A 278 9.46 -14.63 10.88
CA ASP A 278 10.87 -15.05 10.85
C ASP A 278 11.66 -14.24 9.80
N PHE A 279 11.09 -14.04 8.62
CA PHE A 279 11.67 -13.20 7.58
C PHE A 279 11.84 -11.74 8.03
N ILE A 280 10.82 -11.13 8.63
CA ILE A 280 10.86 -9.74 9.11
C ILE A 280 11.90 -9.54 10.22
N VAL A 281 12.00 -10.50 11.15
CA VAL A 281 13.00 -10.47 12.23
C VAL A 281 14.42 -10.54 11.67
N ASN A 282 14.65 -11.40 10.68
CA ASN A 282 15.97 -11.58 10.06
C ASN A 282 16.35 -10.41 9.15
N GLU A 283 15.44 -9.96 8.29
CA GLU A 283 15.71 -8.88 7.34
C GLU A 283 15.73 -7.50 7.99
N ASN A 284 15.06 -7.35 9.14
CA ASN A 284 15.01 -6.13 9.93
C ASN A 284 14.63 -4.88 9.09
N PRO A 285 13.52 -4.90 8.32
CA PRO A 285 13.17 -3.81 7.40
C PRO A 285 12.74 -2.53 8.13
N ASP A 286 12.92 -1.39 7.49
CA ASP A 286 12.48 -0.09 7.98
C ASP A 286 10.99 0.18 7.68
N LEU A 287 10.47 -0.43 6.62
CA LEU A 287 9.08 -0.36 6.20
C LEU A 287 8.64 -1.70 5.59
N ILE A 288 7.40 -2.09 5.87
CA ILE A 288 6.77 -3.30 5.34
C ILE A 288 5.55 -2.87 4.51
N ILE A 289 5.45 -3.34 3.27
CA ILE A 289 4.23 -3.29 2.46
C ILE A 289 3.64 -4.70 2.51
N LEU A 290 2.46 -4.82 3.12
CA LEU A 290 1.86 -6.12 3.44
C LEU A 290 0.51 -6.26 2.75
N ASP A 291 0.35 -7.25 1.87
CA ASP A 291 -0.96 -7.60 1.37
C ASP A 291 -1.84 -8.17 2.49
N LEU A 292 -3.12 -7.77 2.47
CA LEU A 292 -4.07 -8.16 3.49
C LEU A 292 -4.52 -9.63 3.39
N ARG A 293 -4.53 -10.21 2.17
CA ARG A 293 -5.04 -11.54 1.87
C ARG A 293 -3.93 -12.36 1.23
N LEU A 294 -3.31 -13.25 2.02
CA LEU A 294 -2.12 -14.00 1.59
C LEU A 294 -2.42 -15.48 1.30
N ASN A 295 -3.67 -15.93 1.44
CA ASN A 295 -4.05 -17.28 1.06
C ASN A 295 -5.50 -17.35 0.56
N ASP A 296 -5.84 -18.48 -0.06
CA ASP A 296 -7.19 -18.68 -0.59
C ASP A 296 -8.26 -18.76 0.52
N GLY A 297 -7.86 -19.17 1.72
CA GLY A 297 -8.74 -19.21 2.90
C GLY A 297 -9.30 -17.83 3.26
N ASP A 298 -8.54 -16.76 3.04
CA ASP A 298 -8.94 -15.38 3.32
C ASP A 298 -10.17 -14.95 2.49
N PHE A 299 -10.43 -15.57 1.33
CA PHE A 299 -11.63 -15.31 0.50
C PHE A 299 -12.91 -15.89 1.08
N THR A 300 -12.81 -16.89 1.96
CA THR A 300 -13.96 -17.50 2.65
C THR A 300 -14.35 -16.74 3.92
N HIS A 301 -13.46 -15.90 4.43
CA HIS A 301 -13.65 -15.16 5.66
C HIS A 301 -14.42 -13.86 5.44
N ASN A 302 -15.45 -13.64 6.28
CA ASN A 302 -16.22 -12.39 6.28
C ASN A 302 -15.71 -11.37 7.31
N THR A 303 -14.77 -11.77 8.15
CA THR A 303 -14.26 -10.98 9.29
C THR A 303 -12.79 -10.67 9.10
N LEU A 304 -12.43 -9.38 9.16
CA LEU A 304 -11.05 -8.90 8.99
C LEU A 304 -10.04 -9.62 9.89
N LYS A 305 -10.41 -9.92 11.14
CA LYS A 305 -9.54 -10.58 12.12
C LYS A 305 -9.10 -11.99 11.74
N LEU A 306 -9.79 -12.60 10.78
CA LEU A 306 -9.43 -13.92 10.26
C LEU A 306 -8.47 -13.83 9.09
N PHE A 307 -8.28 -12.65 8.49
CA PHE A 307 -7.38 -12.47 7.36
C PHE A 307 -5.94 -12.65 7.80
N THR A 308 -5.18 -13.39 7.01
CA THR A 308 -3.79 -13.75 7.33
C THR A 308 -2.91 -12.49 7.43
N GLY A 309 -3.08 -11.51 6.55
CA GLY A 309 -2.36 -10.23 6.65
C GLY A 309 -2.71 -9.42 7.91
N TYR A 310 -3.94 -9.53 8.43
CA TYR A 310 -4.32 -8.88 9.69
C TYR A 310 -3.65 -9.55 10.89
N LYS A 311 -3.60 -10.88 10.94
CA LYS A 311 -2.90 -11.62 12.01
C LYS A 311 -1.41 -11.29 12.03
N ILE A 312 -0.77 -11.25 10.86
CA ILE A 312 0.63 -10.84 10.72
C ILE A 312 0.86 -9.41 11.25
N LEU A 313 -0.03 -8.47 10.91
CA LEU A 313 0.02 -7.10 11.45
C LEU A 313 -0.01 -7.12 12.98
N GLU A 314 -0.98 -7.82 13.59
CA GLU A 314 -1.09 -7.91 15.06
C GLU A 314 0.16 -8.54 15.68
N THR A 315 0.70 -9.60 15.08
CA THR A 315 1.89 -10.29 15.61
C THR A 315 3.14 -9.41 15.51
N ILE A 316 3.40 -8.77 14.36
CA ILE A 316 4.56 -7.87 14.20
C ILE A 316 4.45 -6.68 15.16
N LYS A 317 3.25 -6.11 15.34
CA LYS A 317 3.01 -4.98 16.25
C LYS A 317 3.13 -5.37 17.72
N SER A 318 2.76 -6.60 18.07
CA SER A 318 2.94 -7.16 19.41
C SER A 318 4.41 -7.39 19.74
N LEU A 319 5.22 -7.77 18.74
CA LEU A 319 6.67 -7.92 18.90
C LEU A 319 7.34 -6.56 19.11
N ASN A 320 7.06 -5.60 18.22
CA ASN A 320 7.56 -4.24 18.32
C ASN A 320 6.59 -3.26 17.61
N PRO A 321 5.87 -2.39 18.35
CA PRO A 321 4.90 -1.46 17.77
C PRO A 321 5.55 -0.41 16.85
N GLY A 322 6.87 -0.22 16.95
CA GLY A 322 7.67 0.70 16.14
C GLY A 322 7.92 0.26 14.70
N PHE A 323 7.59 -0.98 14.32
CA PHE A 323 7.60 -1.38 12.91
C PHE A 323 6.63 -0.53 12.09
N GLN A 324 7.04 -0.10 10.89
CA GLN A 324 6.20 0.69 10.00
C GLN A 324 5.59 -0.24 8.95
N ILE A 325 4.26 -0.25 8.85
CA ILE A 325 3.52 -1.22 8.01
C ILE A 325 2.47 -0.47 7.19
N VAL A 326 2.59 -0.53 5.87
CA VAL A 326 1.58 -0.06 4.92
C VAL A 326 0.82 -1.27 4.41
N VAL A 327 -0.49 -1.31 4.66
CA VAL A 327 -1.33 -2.44 4.24
C VAL A 327 -1.78 -2.24 2.80
N PHE A 328 -1.55 -3.21 1.94
CA PHE A 328 -2.01 -3.21 0.56
C PHE A 328 -3.27 -4.07 0.45
N SER A 329 -4.35 -3.54 -0.12
CA SER A 329 -5.62 -4.27 -0.15
C SER A 329 -6.55 -3.85 -1.27
N ALA A 330 -7.37 -4.77 -1.76
CA ALA A 330 -8.48 -4.47 -2.67
C ALA A 330 -9.80 -4.13 -1.92
N THR A 331 -9.84 -4.13 -0.58
CA THR A 331 -11.09 -3.91 0.17
C THR A 331 -11.44 -2.43 0.35
N SER A 332 -12.62 -2.01 -0.12
CA SER A 332 -13.13 -0.63 0.07
C SER A 332 -13.95 -0.44 1.35
N LYS A 333 -14.06 -1.47 2.21
CA LYS A 333 -14.86 -1.40 3.45
C LYS A 333 -14.16 -0.49 4.46
N ILE A 334 -14.71 0.70 4.69
CA ILE A 334 -14.17 1.71 5.63
C ILE A 334 -13.90 1.13 7.03
N TRP A 335 -14.79 0.28 7.53
CA TRP A 335 -14.61 -0.39 8.83
C TRP A 335 -13.34 -1.23 8.92
N ASN A 336 -12.95 -1.88 7.83
CA ASN A 336 -11.70 -2.65 7.79
C ASN A 336 -10.49 -1.72 7.88
N LEU A 337 -10.53 -0.60 7.16
CA LEU A 337 -9.44 0.39 7.13
C LEU A 337 -9.26 1.04 8.51
N LEU A 338 -10.36 1.39 9.19
CA LEU A 338 -10.33 1.93 10.55
C LEU A 338 -9.74 0.92 11.56
N GLU A 339 -10.12 -0.35 11.46
CA GLU A 339 -9.60 -1.39 12.35
C GLU A 339 -8.10 -1.66 12.08
N LEU A 340 -7.63 -1.64 10.83
CA LEU A 340 -6.20 -1.74 10.51
C LEU A 340 -5.40 -0.58 11.13
N GLN A 341 -5.91 0.64 11.03
CA GLN A 341 -5.27 1.81 11.64
C GLN A 341 -5.24 1.72 13.16
N LYS A 342 -6.33 1.24 13.79
CA LYS A 342 -6.40 1.01 15.23
C LYS A 342 -5.37 -0.02 15.72
N ASN A 343 -5.05 -1.00 14.89
CA ASN A 343 -4.02 -2.02 15.16
C ASN A 343 -2.61 -1.58 14.73
N GLY A 344 -2.40 -0.30 14.47
CA GLY A 344 -1.08 0.30 14.32
C GLY A 344 -0.52 0.29 12.88
N ALA A 345 -1.33 0.01 11.85
CA ALA A 345 -0.92 0.22 10.48
C ALA A 345 -0.55 1.71 10.25
N SER A 346 0.62 1.94 9.63
CA SER A 346 1.13 3.28 9.31
C SER A 346 0.39 3.93 8.14
N GLY A 347 -0.25 3.12 7.30
CA GLY A 347 -1.05 3.55 6.17
C GLY A 347 -1.71 2.36 5.47
N PHE A 348 -2.54 2.65 4.48
CA PHE A 348 -3.10 1.63 3.62
C PHE A 348 -3.17 2.12 2.18
N ILE A 349 -3.04 1.20 1.23
CA ILE A 349 -3.23 1.47 -0.19
C ILE A 349 -4.32 0.57 -0.72
N LEU A 350 -5.30 1.20 -1.38
CA LEU A 350 -6.32 0.49 -2.11
C LEU A 350 -5.79 0.14 -3.51
N LYS A 351 -5.63 -1.16 -3.77
CA LYS A 351 -5.44 -1.70 -5.12
C LYS A 351 -6.63 -1.24 -5.95
N GLU A 352 -6.35 -0.57 -7.07
CA GLU A 352 -7.41 0.02 -7.89
C GLU A 352 -8.35 -1.08 -8.38
N ALA A 353 -9.64 -0.92 -8.11
CA ALA A 353 -10.68 -1.77 -8.65
C ALA A 353 -11.52 -0.96 -9.64
N PRO A 354 -12.14 -1.61 -10.65
CA PRO A 354 -12.95 -0.91 -11.65
C PRO A 354 -14.05 -0.04 -11.04
N GLU A 355 -14.64 -0.49 -9.92
CA GLU A 355 -15.73 0.18 -9.22
C GLU A 355 -15.29 1.44 -8.46
N LEU A 356 -13.99 1.60 -8.22
CA LEU A 356 -13.40 2.77 -7.54
C LEU A 356 -13.05 3.90 -8.51
N ASN A 357 -13.12 3.65 -9.82
CA ASN A 357 -12.71 4.59 -10.86
C ASN A 357 -13.77 5.64 -11.20
N VAL A 358 -14.12 6.46 -10.23
CA VAL A 358 -14.95 7.65 -10.48
C VAL A 358 -14.13 8.77 -11.15
N GLU A 359 -12.80 8.70 -11.08
CA GLU A 359 -11.90 9.75 -11.55
C GLU A 359 -10.79 9.23 -12.48
N ILE A 360 -10.55 9.92 -13.60
CA ILE A 360 -9.57 9.53 -14.64
C ILE A 360 -8.14 9.38 -14.11
N ASN A 361 -7.78 10.08 -13.03
CA ASN A 361 -6.43 10.09 -12.46
C ASN A 361 -6.33 9.30 -11.14
N TYR A 362 -7.26 8.39 -10.86
CA TYR A 362 -7.26 7.60 -9.62
C TYR A 362 -5.95 6.80 -9.45
N ALA A 363 -5.49 6.09 -10.49
CA ALA A 363 -4.23 5.33 -10.48
C ALA A 363 -3.05 6.19 -9.99
N LYS A 364 -2.89 7.37 -10.59
CA LYS A 364 -1.84 8.34 -10.23
C LYS A 364 -1.97 8.76 -8.76
N LYS A 365 -3.18 9.09 -8.29
CA LYS A 365 -3.42 9.45 -6.89
C LYS A 365 -3.08 8.31 -5.94
N SER A 366 -3.41 7.07 -6.31
CA SER A 366 -3.07 5.88 -5.51
C SER A 366 -1.55 5.70 -5.38
N ILE A 367 -0.80 5.92 -6.46
CA ILE A 367 0.67 5.91 -6.43
C ILE A 367 1.22 7.07 -5.59
N GLU A 368 0.63 8.26 -5.67
CA GLU A 368 1.00 9.41 -4.82
C GLU A 368 0.72 9.14 -3.33
N PHE A 369 -0.37 8.43 -3.00
CA PHE A 369 -0.63 7.98 -1.65
C PHE A 369 0.39 6.94 -1.18
N LEU A 370 0.78 5.99 -2.04
CA LEU A 370 1.84 5.04 -1.71
C LEU A 370 3.14 5.78 -1.40
N LYS A 371 3.54 6.73 -2.26
CA LYS A 371 4.69 7.58 -2.02
C LYS A 371 4.61 8.24 -0.65
N LYS A 372 3.50 8.91 -0.33
CA LYS A 372 3.32 9.59 0.96
C LYS A 372 3.50 8.61 2.13
N HIS A 373 2.86 7.44 2.08
CA HIS A 373 2.95 6.45 3.16
C HIS A 373 4.34 5.83 3.29
N VAL A 374 5.05 5.65 2.18
CA VAL A 374 6.46 5.23 2.18
C VAL A 374 7.32 6.28 2.86
N GLU A 375 7.21 7.55 2.47
CA GLU A 375 8.00 8.65 3.04
C GLU A 375 7.73 8.82 4.54
N GLU A 376 6.45 8.82 4.93
CA GLU A 376 6.05 8.89 6.34
C GLU A 376 6.54 7.67 7.13
N GLY A 377 6.42 6.45 6.59
CA GLY A 377 6.92 5.24 7.22
C GLY A 377 8.43 5.27 7.42
N LEU A 378 9.20 5.58 6.37
CA LEU A 378 10.66 5.66 6.48
C LEU A 378 11.13 6.74 7.46
N SER A 379 10.41 7.87 7.56
CA SER A 379 10.69 8.91 8.55
C SER A 379 10.56 8.45 10.01
N LYS A 380 9.77 7.39 10.23
CA LYS A 380 9.47 6.78 11.53
C LYS A 380 10.21 5.45 11.75
N SER A 381 11.10 5.04 10.85
CA SER A 381 11.89 3.81 10.94
C SER A 381 12.63 3.64 12.28
N LYS A 382 13.07 4.76 12.89
CA LYS A 382 13.73 4.75 14.20
C LYS A 382 12.83 4.37 15.38
N HIS A 383 11.50 4.38 15.22
CA HIS A 383 10.55 3.99 16.28
C HIS A 383 10.85 2.58 16.81
N ARG A 384 11.28 1.66 15.95
CA ARG A 384 11.67 0.31 16.35
C ARG A 384 12.85 0.31 17.34
N ILE A 385 13.90 1.06 17.05
CA ILE A 385 15.12 1.15 17.87
C ILE A 385 14.79 1.81 19.22
N ILE A 386 13.97 2.86 19.18
CA ILE A 386 13.51 3.54 20.38
C ILE A 386 12.68 2.61 21.25
N TRP A 387 11.75 1.84 20.66
CA TRP A 387 10.98 0.84 21.40
C TRP A 387 11.85 -0.19 22.11
N GLU A 388 12.89 -0.72 21.45
CA GLU A 388 13.81 -1.66 22.10
C GLU A 388 14.57 -1.00 23.28
N SER A 389 14.99 0.26 23.11
CA SER A 389 15.63 1.04 24.17
C SER A 389 14.68 1.27 25.35
N MET A 390 13.41 1.54 25.08
CA MET A 390 12.36 1.67 26.10
C MET A 390 12.10 0.37 26.82
N LYS A 391 11.98 -0.75 26.09
CA LYS A 391 11.79 -2.09 26.66
C LYS A 391 12.97 -2.45 27.56
N LYS A 392 14.20 -2.16 27.13
CA LYS A 392 15.41 -2.35 27.93
C LYS A 392 15.39 -1.50 29.20
N ALA A 393 15.07 -0.21 29.10
CA ALA A 393 14.95 0.68 30.25
C ALA A 393 13.86 0.21 31.23
N LYS A 394 12.68 -0.18 30.74
CA LYS A 394 11.59 -0.73 31.57
C LYS A 394 11.96 -2.06 32.24
N GLY A 395 12.75 -2.89 31.56
CA GLY A 395 13.25 -4.16 32.09
C GLY A 395 14.29 -4.00 33.20
N ALA A 396 14.94 -2.84 33.32
CA ALA A 396 15.83 -2.55 34.43
C ALA A 396 15.00 -2.19 35.68
N THR A 397 15.14 -3.00 36.73
CA THR A 397 14.41 -2.85 38.00
C THR A 397 15.28 -3.09 39.22
N ASN A 398 16.60 -2.93 39.09
CA ASN A 398 17.55 -3.18 40.19
C ASN A 398 17.63 -2.00 41.19
N TYR A 399 17.04 -0.86 40.84
CA TYR A 399 16.95 0.28 41.74
C TYR A 399 15.94 0.02 42.87
N ASN A 400 16.38 0.24 44.11
CA ASN A 400 15.66 -0.19 45.32
C ASN A 400 14.35 0.58 45.59
N ASN A 401 14.12 1.71 44.92
CA ASN A 401 12.87 2.46 45.05
C ASN A 401 11.79 1.94 44.08
N SER A 402 10.94 1.03 44.58
CA SER A 402 9.83 0.44 43.82
C SER A 402 8.80 1.47 43.34
N HIS A 403 8.60 2.55 44.09
CA HIS A 403 7.69 3.62 43.69
C HIS A 403 8.23 4.36 42.46
N TYR A 404 9.52 4.72 42.45
CA TYR A 404 10.18 5.29 41.27
C TYR A 404 10.13 4.36 40.05
N ILE A 405 10.33 3.04 40.24
CA ILE A 405 10.20 2.08 39.14
C ILE A 405 8.77 2.08 38.57
N SER A 406 7.75 2.10 39.43
CA SER A 406 6.35 2.16 39.00
C SER A 406 6.00 3.46 38.27
N GLU A 407 6.46 4.60 38.80
CA GLU A 407 6.25 5.93 38.24
C GLU A 407 6.96 6.05 36.88
N SER A 408 8.25 5.72 36.82
CA SER A 408 9.04 5.78 35.57
C SER A 408 8.49 4.87 34.47
N ASN A 409 7.86 3.73 34.79
CA ASN A 409 7.17 2.93 33.78
C ASN A 409 6.03 3.70 33.10
N ILE A 410 5.21 4.44 33.87
CA ILE A 410 4.11 5.26 33.34
C ILE A 410 4.67 6.37 32.47
N TYR A 411 5.73 7.06 32.90
CA TYR A 411 6.34 8.15 32.14
C TYR A 411 7.00 7.66 30.85
N ILE A 412 7.63 6.48 30.87
CA ILE A 412 8.17 5.87 29.66
C ILE A 412 7.02 5.53 28.68
N ASP A 413 5.88 5.02 29.17
CA ASP A 413 4.71 4.74 28.33
C ASP A 413 4.11 6.02 27.73
N ILE A 414 3.97 7.10 28.52
CA ILE A 414 3.54 8.41 28.02
C ILE A 414 4.50 8.94 26.95
N ALA A 415 5.82 8.77 27.16
CA ALA A 415 6.82 9.20 26.19
C ALA A 415 6.67 8.44 24.86
N TRP A 416 6.30 7.16 24.88
CA TRP A 416 5.99 6.39 23.67
C TRP A 416 4.86 7.03 22.86
N ASP A 417 3.74 7.32 23.52
CA ASP A 417 2.57 7.89 22.86
C ASP A 417 2.88 9.26 22.25
N LEU A 418 3.73 10.04 22.93
CA LEU A 418 4.23 11.31 22.40
C LEU A 418 5.14 11.11 21.19
N ILE A 419 6.03 10.11 21.20
CA ILE A 419 6.91 9.77 20.06
C ILE A 419 6.09 9.36 18.84
N VAL A 420 5.13 8.45 19.01
CA VAL A 420 4.24 7.98 17.94
C VAL A 420 3.42 9.14 17.36
N SER A 421 3.00 10.08 18.21
CA SER A 421 2.30 11.32 17.83
C SER A 421 3.22 12.41 17.26
N ASN A 422 4.50 12.11 17.00
CA ASN A 422 5.52 13.04 16.51
C ASN A 422 5.78 14.26 17.41
N ASN A 423 5.56 14.12 18.72
CA ASN A 423 5.79 15.14 19.74
C ASN A 423 7.11 14.89 20.49
N LEU A 424 8.23 14.85 19.75
CA LEU A 424 9.53 14.42 20.29
C LEU A 424 10.02 15.29 21.45
N ASN A 425 9.82 16.61 21.38
CA ASN A 425 10.18 17.54 22.47
C ASN A 425 9.48 17.16 23.78
N TYR A 426 8.18 16.90 23.74
CA TYR A 426 7.41 16.53 24.92
C TYR A 426 7.82 15.16 25.43
N ALA A 427 8.05 14.19 24.54
CA ALA A 427 8.57 12.88 24.92
C ALA A 427 9.91 12.99 25.66
N TYR A 428 10.82 13.81 25.14
CA TYR A 428 12.11 14.08 25.75
C TYR A 428 11.95 14.71 27.15
N LEU A 429 11.10 15.73 27.29
CA LEU A 429 10.80 16.35 28.59
C LEU A 429 10.20 15.34 29.58
N THR A 430 9.25 14.51 29.14
CA THR A 430 8.62 13.47 29.95
C THR A 430 9.65 12.47 30.48
N LEU A 431 10.57 12.01 29.63
CA LEU A 431 11.64 11.10 30.06
C LEU A 431 12.62 11.80 31.00
N TYR A 432 12.98 13.05 30.71
CA TYR A 432 13.96 13.80 31.51
C TYR A 432 13.43 14.13 32.91
N GLN A 433 12.11 14.31 33.07
CA GLN A 433 11.48 14.46 34.39
C GLN A 433 11.79 13.28 35.31
N MET A 434 11.92 12.06 34.78
CA MET A 434 12.31 10.89 35.59
C MET A 434 13.79 10.90 35.98
N VAL A 435 14.64 11.57 35.20
CA VAL A 435 16.04 11.81 35.59
C VAL A 435 16.10 12.85 36.71
N GLU A 436 15.35 13.96 36.59
CA GLU A 436 15.24 14.99 37.64
C GLU A 436 14.69 14.39 38.94
N ARG A 437 13.62 13.58 38.84
CA ARG A 437 13.00 12.90 39.98
C ARG A 437 13.97 11.97 40.72
N HIS A 438 14.80 11.22 40.00
CA HIS A 438 15.83 10.40 40.62
C HIS A 438 16.85 11.26 41.38
N GLY A 439 17.32 12.34 40.76
CA GLY A 439 18.21 13.30 41.40
C GLY A 439 17.63 13.87 42.71
N GLU A 440 16.34 14.21 42.73
CA GLU A 440 15.66 14.68 43.93
C GLU A 440 15.57 13.63 45.04
N ILE A 441 15.19 12.40 44.71
CA ILE A 441 15.04 11.30 45.68
C ILE A 441 16.38 10.99 46.34
N GLU A 442 17.42 10.75 45.54
CA GLU A 442 18.74 10.42 46.05
C GLU A 442 19.36 11.58 46.85
N TRP A 443 19.06 12.82 46.45
CA TRP A 443 19.46 13.99 47.22
C TRP A 443 18.78 14.04 48.60
N GLN A 444 17.48 13.73 48.68
CA GLN A 444 16.74 13.72 49.96
C GLN A 444 17.16 12.57 50.89
N LEU A 445 17.54 11.41 50.35
CA LEU A 445 18.03 10.26 51.14
C LEU A 445 19.44 10.47 51.72
N SER A 446 20.12 11.56 51.33
CA SER A 446 21.54 11.77 51.63
C SER A 446 21.84 12.46 52.96
N ASP A 447 20.83 12.74 53.79
CA ASP A 447 20.95 13.50 55.06
C ASP A 447 22.00 12.94 56.07
N ASP A 448 22.37 11.65 55.98
CA ASP A 448 23.38 11.03 56.86
C ASP A 448 24.76 10.75 56.22
N THR A 449 24.96 11.01 54.92
CA THR A 449 26.26 10.76 54.23
C THR A 449 26.72 11.84 53.23
N MET A 450 25.84 12.72 52.76
CA MET A 450 26.22 13.93 52.02
C MET A 450 25.82 15.16 52.83
N ARG A 451 26.79 15.75 53.54
CA ARG A 451 26.57 17.01 54.26
C ARG A 451 27.20 18.13 53.45
N ILE A 452 26.40 19.14 53.10
CA ILE A 452 26.96 20.44 52.69
C ILE A 452 27.59 21.05 53.95
N SER A 453 28.90 20.85 54.14
CA SER A 453 29.62 21.49 55.24
C SER A 453 29.83 22.96 54.90
N SER A 454 28.98 23.79 55.50
CA SER A 454 28.97 25.26 55.43
C SER A 454 28.46 25.85 54.11
N GLY A 455 27.62 26.87 54.23
CA GLY A 455 27.18 27.67 53.10
C GLY A 455 28.38 28.40 52.51
N ILE A 456 28.84 27.94 51.35
CA ILE A 456 29.20 28.67 50.12
C ILE A 456 29.89 27.65 49.19
N VAL A 457 29.15 26.91 48.37
CA VAL A 457 28.93 27.06 46.91
C VAL A 457 30.15 26.77 46.01
N ASN A 458 29.97 25.85 45.04
CA ASN A 458 30.92 25.25 44.07
C ASN A 458 31.70 24.00 44.47
N ILE A 459 31.44 23.48 45.67
CA ILE A 459 31.94 22.18 46.08
C ILE A 459 30.79 21.48 46.79
N ILE A 460 30.38 20.31 46.31
CA ILE A 460 29.65 19.36 47.12
C ILE A 460 30.71 18.46 47.72
N ASP A 461 30.95 18.56 49.03
CA ASP A 461 31.76 17.59 49.74
C ASP A 461 30.90 16.33 49.94
N VAL A 462 31.15 15.28 49.15
CA VAL A 462 30.57 13.95 49.45
C VAL A 462 31.52 13.23 50.39
N VAL A 463 31.10 13.07 51.64
CA VAL A 463 31.89 12.44 52.71
C VAL A 463 31.51 10.97 52.81
N SER A 464 32.42 10.08 52.40
CA SER A 464 32.29 8.65 52.73
C SER A 464 32.61 8.47 54.22
N THR A 465 31.67 7.96 55.01
CA THR A 465 31.87 7.61 56.42
C THR A 465 32.37 6.16 56.57
N SER A 466 33.48 5.81 55.92
CA SER A 466 34.28 4.68 56.40
C SER A 466 35.19 5.20 57.53
N PRO A 467 35.21 4.60 58.73
CA PRO A 467 35.98 5.08 59.89
C PRO A 467 37.50 5.18 59.67
N SER A 468 38.01 4.68 58.54
CA SER A 468 39.44 4.57 58.23
C SER A 468 39.95 5.53 57.15
N TYR A 469 39.09 6.17 56.34
CA TYR A 469 39.50 7.13 55.31
C TYR A 469 38.41 8.18 55.02
N LEU A 470 38.65 9.43 55.41
CA LEU A 470 37.89 10.60 54.97
C LEU A 470 38.36 10.99 53.56
N ALA A 471 37.62 10.57 52.53
CA ALA A 471 37.80 11.07 51.17
C ALA A 471 36.76 12.18 50.92
N ILE A 472 37.23 13.40 50.66
CA ILE A 472 36.40 14.54 50.25
C ILE A 472 36.47 14.63 48.73
N TRP A 473 35.37 14.37 48.05
CA TRP A 473 35.27 14.51 46.60
C TRP A 473 34.54 15.80 46.25
N LYS A 474 35.04 16.55 45.25
CA LYS A 474 34.49 17.87 44.86
C LYS A 474 34.05 17.89 43.40
N LEU A 475 32.81 18.34 43.14
CA LEU A 475 32.32 18.64 41.79
C LEU A 475 32.54 20.11 41.45
N ARG A 476 33.31 20.39 40.39
CA ARG A 476 33.47 21.73 39.82
C ARG A 476 32.53 21.93 38.63
N HIS A 477 31.77 23.03 38.63
CA HIS A 477 30.96 23.41 37.47
C HIS A 477 31.82 23.94 36.33
N MET A 478 31.55 23.42 35.14
CA MET A 478 32.13 23.85 33.88
C MET A 478 31.06 24.65 33.14
N GLY A 479 31.09 25.98 33.27
CA GLY A 479 30.13 26.85 32.60
C GLY A 479 30.41 27.01 31.10
N GLY A 480 29.35 27.26 30.32
CA GLY A 480 29.43 27.49 28.88
C GLY A 480 28.31 26.77 28.11
N ARG A 481 28.53 26.49 26.83
CA ARG A 481 27.66 25.57 26.07
C ARG A 481 27.90 24.15 26.60
N ASN A 482 26.83 23.41 26.86
CA ASN A 482 26.77 22.09 27.51
C ASN A 482 27.30 22.09 28.96
N SER A 483 26.89 23.07 29.78
CA SER A 483 27.33 23.15 31.18
C SER A 483 27.19 21.80 31.91
N TYR A 484 28.26 21.37 32.57
CA TYR A 484 28.35 20.09 33.27
C TYR A 484 29.17 20.21 34.56
N PHE A 485 29.21 19.17 35.38
CA PHE A 485 30.06 19.08 36.56
C PHE A 485 31.17 18.06 36.36
N LYS A 486 32.39 18.39 36.79
CA LYS A 486 33.58 17.52 36.70
C LYS A 486 34.10 17.18 38.10
N ILE A 487 34.57 15.95 38.28
CA ILE A 487 35.28 15.52 39.49
C ILE A 487 36.68 16.16 39.50
N GLU A 488 37.01 16.92 40.56
CA GLU A 488 38.32 17.52 40.78
C GLU A 488 38.80 17.44 42.24
N ASN A 489 40.13 17.44 42.42
CA ASN A 489 40.79 17.33 43.73
C ASN A 489 41.22 18.69 44.35
N ASN A 490 41.00 19.84 43.68
CA ASN A 490 41.61 21.12 44.07
C ASN A 490 40.61 22.27 44.34
N ASN A 491 40.97 23.09 45.33
CA ASN A 491 40.22 24.22 45.89
C ASN A 491 40.20 25.44 44.95
N VAL A 492 39.06 25.73 44.32
CA VAL A 492 38.74 27.07 43.78
C VAL A 492 37.22 27.32 43.92
N SER A 493 36.85 28.50 44.41
CA SER A 493 35.51 28.90 44.86
C SER A 493 34.80 29.91 43.93
N SER A 494 33.50 29.73 43.68
CA SER A 494 32.55 30.77 43.23
C SER A 494 31.09 30.30 43.46
N GLU A 495 30.06 31.11 43.19
CA GLU A 495 28.65 30.80 43.54
C GLU A 495 27.81 30.19 42.38
N ILE A 496 27.00 29.16 42.67
CA ILE A 496 26.00 28.45 41.85
C ILE A 496 24.77 28.08 42.71
N LYS A 497 23.58 28.34 42.17
CA LYS A 497 22.29 27.90 42.71
C LYS A 497 22.13 26.37 42.61
N ILE A 498 21.70 25.69 43.68
CA ILE A 498 21.38 24.24 43.62
C ILE A 498 20.27 24.05 42.58
N SER A 499 20.63 23.45 41.45
CA SER A 499 19.74 23.14 40.34
C SER A 499 19.58 21.63 40.20
N ALA A 500 18.57 21.18 39.46
CA ALA A 500 18.38 19.75 39.18
C ALA A 500 19.64 19.12 38.55
N LEU A 501 20.36 19.84 37.69
CA LEU A 501 21.63 19.40 37.11
C LEU A 501 22.70 19.09 38.16
N VAL A 502 22.77 19.91 39.23
CA VAL A 502 23.71 19.69 40.34
C VAL A 502 23.38 18.38 41.05
N GLN A 503 22.10 18.15 41.35
CA GLN A 503 21.63 16.94 42.04
C GLN A 503 21.91 15.69 41.20
N ILE A 504 21.52 15.69 39.92
CA ILE A 504 21.74 14.58 38.99
C ILE A 504 23.24 14.29 38.84
N SER A 505 24.07 15.32 38.68
CA SER A 505 25.51 15.15 38.51
C SER A 505 26.19 14.59 39.75
N ALA A 506 25.77 15.02 40.94
CA ALA A 506 26.28 14.50 42.21
C ALA A 506 25.95 13.01 42.40
N VAL A 507 24.71 12.64 42.11
CA VAL A 507 24.27 11.23 42.15
C VAL A 507 25.06 10.40 41.12
N CYS A 508 25.17 10.86 39.88
CA CYS A 508 25.91 10.13 38.85
C CYS A 508 27.40 9.94 39.20
N ALA A 509 28.05 10.99 39.71
CA ALA A 509 29.48 10.93 40.04
C ALA A 509 29.76 10.02 41.25
N PHE A 510 28.99 10.19 42.33
CA PHE A 510 29.39 9.64 43.64
C PHE A 510 28.59 8.43 44.09
N ARG A 511 27.35 8.30 43.63
CA ARG A 511 26.52 7.11 43.88
C ARG A 511 26.72 6.10 42.75
N LEU A 512 26.62 6.55 41.50
CA LEU A 512 26.73 5.66 40.33
C LEU A 512 28.17 5.42 39.85
N GLY A 513 29.17 6.09 40.45
CA GLY A 513 30.59 5.93 40.11
C GLY A 513 30.95 6.31 38.67
N LYS A 514 30.18 7.22 38.04
CA LYS A 514 30.36 7.60 36.63
C LYS A 514 31.49 8.61 36.46
N ASP A 515 32.18 8.53 35.33
CA ASP A 515 33.33 9.37 35.01
C ASP A 515 32.94 10.75 34.46
N ASN A 516 33.94 11.59 34.23
CA ASN A 516 33.73 12.93 33.68
C ASN A 516 33.13 12.91 32.27
N ALA A 517 33.41 11.90 31.46
CA ALA A 517 32.83 11.79 30.11
C ALA A 517 31.32 11.56 30.19
N TYR A 518 30.86 10.76 31.15
CA TYR A 518 29.44 10.57 31.43
C TYR A 518 28.78 11.86 31.93
N LEU A 519 29.42 12.59 32.84
CA LEU A 519 28.87 13.85 33.36
C LEU A 519 28.76 14.93 32.27
N THR A 520 29.69 14.97 31.31
CA THR A 520 29.57 15.84 30.13
C THR A 520 28.32 15.51 29.30
N ARG A 521 27.96 14.22 29.14
CA ARG A 521 26.74 13.82 28.43
C ARG A 521 25.48 14.28 29.17
N ILE A 522 25.44 14.13 30.50
CA ILE A 522 24.35 14.67 31.33
C ILE A 522 24.19 16.18 31.12
N GLY A 523 25.30 16.92 31.09
CA GLY A 523 25.27 18.36 30.83
C GLY A 523 24.68 18.73 29.47
N ALA A 524 25.01 17.96 28.43
CA ALA A 524 24.44 18.14 27.10
C ALA A 524 22.93 17.85 27.07
N LEU A 525 22.50 16.73 27.67
CA LEU A 525 21.07 16.38 27.79
C LEU A 525 20.29 17.45 28.57
N ASN A 526 20.87 17.99 29.65
CA ASN A 526 20.26 19.05 30.44
C ASN A 526 20.16 20.37 29.67
N GLN A 527 21.19 20.71 28.88
CA GLN A 527 21.13 21.90 28.04
C GLN A 527 19.97 21.78 27.04
N LEU A 528 19.89 20.65 26.31
CA LEU A 528 18.82 20.40 25.36
C LEU A 528 17.44 20.47 26.03
N ARG A 529 17.31 19.89 27.24
CA ARG A 529 16.09 20.00 28.05
C ARG A 529 15.69 21.47 28.29
N ASN A 530 16.64 22.32 28.66
CA ASN A 530 16.37 23.74 28.92
C ASN A 530 16.03 24.51 27.63
N GLU A 531 16.72 24.21 26.52
CA GLU A 531 16.41 24.81 25.22
C GLU A 531 14.99 24.44 24.78
N ILE A 532 14.57 23.17 24.91
CA ILE A 532 13.20 22.72 24.60
C ILE A 532 12.17 23.46 25.47
N ALA A 533 12.43 23.61 26.77
CA ALA A 533 11.53 24.27 27.70
C ALA A 533 11.38 25.78 27.44
N HIS A 534 12.38 26.44 26.85
CA HIS A 534 12.41 27.88 26.67
C HIS A 534 12.14 28.36 25.23
N GLU A 535 12.49 27.59 24.20
CA GLU A 535 12.48 28.06 22.81
C GLU A 535 11.27 27.58 21.98
N GLY A 536 10.50 26.60 22.47
CA GLY A 536 9.23 26.16 21.87
C GLY A 536 9.29 25.57 20.45
N LYS A 537 10.47 25.47 19.82
CA LYS A 537 10.69 24.85 18.49
C LYS A 537 11.11 23.40 18.62
N GLN A 538 10.89 22.58 17.57
CA GLN A 538 11.40 21.20 17.52
C GLN A 538 12.93 21.22 17.50
N LEU A 539 13.53 20.89 18.64
CA LEU A 539 14.98 20.90 18.86
C LEU A 539 15.52 19.48 18.97
N THR A 540 14.70 18.53 19.45
CA THR A 540 15.16 17.16 19.71
C THR A 540 14.94 16.20 18.55
N ASN A 541 15.77 15.16 18.49
CA ASN A 541 15.70 14.06 17.56
C ASN A 541 15.74 12.69 18.27
N TYR A 542 15.50 11.62 17.51
CA TYR A 542 15.45 10.25 18.04
C TYR A 542 16.74 9.80 18.74
N ASN A 543 17.93 10.24 18.32
CA ASN A 543 19.18 9.81 18.97
C ASN A 543 19.29 10.34 20.40
N GLU A 544 18.80 11.56 20.66
CA GLU A 544 18.83 12.15 22.00
C GLU A 544 17.81 11.48 22.92
N ILE A 545 16.65 11.08 22.38
CA ILE A 545 15.67 10.25 23.09
C ILE A 545 16.28 8.89 23.45
N GLU A 546 16.99 8.25 22.50
CA GLU A 546 17.68 6.99 22.73
C GLU A 546 18.76 7.13 23.82
N GLU A 547 19.56 8.19 23.79
CA GLU A 547 20.57 8.48 24.80
C GLU A 547 19.95 8.70 26.19
N LEU A 548 18.82 9.40 26.26
CA LEU A 548 18.08 9.61 27.50
C LEU A 548 17.47 8.31 28.05
N LEU A 549 16.99 7.42 27.19
CA LEU A 549 16.52 6.09 27.59
C LEU A 549 17.67 5.21 28.11
N ASN A 550 18.85 5.30 27.51
CA ASN A 550 20.05 4.63 28.02
C ASN A 550 20.47 5.15 29.40
N LEU A 551 20.35 6.46 29.65
CA LEU A 551 20.55 7.04 30.98
C LEU A 551 19.53 6.50 31.99
N LEU A 552 18.24 6.45 31.63
CA LEU A 552 17.21 5.87 32.50
C LEU A 552 17.45 4.38 32.78
N TYR A 553 17.92 3.63 31.78
CA TYR A 553 18.36 2.24 31.99
C TYR A 553 19.47 2.16 33.05
N ASP A 554 20.52 2.98 32.93
CA ASP A 554 21.63 3.01 33.89
C ASP A 554 21.13 3.32 35.31
N ILE A 555 20.31 4.36 35.47
CA ILE A 555 19.70 4.74 36.75
C ILE A 555 18.93 3.56 37.35
N ARG A 556 18.02 2.98 36.57
CA ARG A 556 17.15 1.88 37.02
C ARG A 556 17.86 0.56 37.25
N ASN A 557 19.06 0.39 36.69
CA ASN A 557 19.89 -0.78 36.84
C ASN A 557 20.87 -0.68 38.02
N THR A 558 20.86 0.42 38.75
CA THR A 558 21.81 0.64 39.84
C THR A 558 21.25 0.12 41.16
N ASN A 559 22.03 -0.73 41.84
CA ASN A 559 21.69 -1.26 43.16
C ASN A 559 22.31 -0.37 44.25
N ILE A 560 21.59 0.68 44.64
CA ILE A 560 21.98 1.64 45.69
C ILE A 560 20.90 1.71 46.75
#